data_AF-R9API9-F1
#
_entry.id   AF-R9API9-F1
#
_cell.length_a   1.000
_cell.length_b   1.000
_cell.length_c   1.000
_cell.angle_alpha   90.00
_cell.angle_beta   90.00
_cell.angle_gamma   90.00
#
_symmetry.space_group_name_H-M   'P 1'
#
loop_
_entity.id
_entity.type
_entity.pdbx_description
1 polymer ?
#
loop_
_entity_poly.entity_id
_entity_poly.type
_entity_poly.pdbx_seq_one_letter_code
_entity_poly.pdbx_strand_id
1 'polypeptide(L)'
;MFASTIRAGARRTQLTTKGGNKDYYKGTRTGYIDGYRTGPAGRHAGKSNNTFILDDSKARVFVAPANFHSGEAPLKPYVERSAQIDKPWSTLVTENLFKQHNPSADAEDEARRCLEPATESLSQYKALKGGLNKKDASEGEGTFEALEEDIRIRHG
;
A
#
# COMPACT_ATOMS: atom_id res chain seq x y z
N MET A 1 -52.62 -13.15 -7.89
CA MET A 1 -52.02 -12.28 -6.86
C MET A 1 -50.84 -11.56 -7.51
N PHE A 2 -50.90 -10.23 -7.56
CA PHE A 2 -49.97 -9.42 -8.36
C PHE A 2 -48.78 -8.96 -7.51
N ALA A 3 -47.57 -9.07 -8.06
CA ALA A 3 -46.30 -8.98 -7.34
C ALA A 3 -46.12 -7.65 -6.54
N SER A 4 -45.70 -7.83 -5.27
CA SER A 4 -45.29 -6.87 -4.22
C SER A 4 -46.35 -6.14 -3.38
N THR A 5 -45.98 -5.92 -2.10
CA THR A 5 -46.75 -5.25 -1.03
C THR A 5 -46.88 -3.73 -1.22
N ILE A 6 -45.93 -3.10 -1.91
CA ILE A 6 -45.92 -1.65 -2.17
C ILE A 6 -45.60 -1.43 -3.66
N ARG A 7 -46.42 -0.60 -4.32
CA ARG A 7 -46.32 -0.30 -5.77
C ARG A 7 -45.71 1.07 -6.08
N ALA A 8 -45.68 1.98 -5.11
CA ALA A 8 -45.09 3.31 -5.27
C ALA A 8 -43.69 3.35 -4.65
N GLY A 9 -42.72 3.94 -5.35
CA GLY A 9 -41.32 4.02 -4.92
C GLY A 9 -40.56 5.14 -5.64
N ALA A 10 -39.30 5.37 -5.25
CA ALA A 10 -38.47 6.44 -5.78
C ALA A 10 -38.19 6.25 -7.28
N ARG A 11 -38.62 7.23 -8.11
CA ARG A 11 -38.46 7.20 -9.57
C ARG A 11 -37.13 7.76 -10.08
N ARG A 12 -36.33 8.40 -9.22
CA ARG A 12 -35.05 9.05 -9.56
C ARG A 12 -33.84 8.18 -9.24
N THR A 13 -33.99 6.86 -9.32
CA THR A 13 -32.87 5.93 -9.15
C THR A 13 -31.99 5.93 -10.40
N GLN A 14 -30.72 5.55 -10.24
CA GLN A 14 -29.79 5.48 -11.37
C GLN A 14 -30.24 4.43 -12.39
N LEU A 15 -30.24 4.81 -13.66
CA LEU A 15 -30.61 3.90 -14.73
C LEU A 15 -29.59 2.76 -14.86
N THR A 16 -30.07 1.52 -14.87
CA THR A 16 -29.27 0.32 -15.09
C THR A 16 -29.34 -0.11 -16.55
N THR A 17 -28.55 -1.11 -16.93
CA THR A 17 -28.60 -1.72 -18.28
C THR A 17 -29.96 -2.31 -18.65
N LYS A 18 -30.89 -2.47 -17.68
CA LYS A 18 -32.19 -3.13 -17.86
C LYS A 18 -33.39 -2.17 -17.81
N GLY A 19 -33.17 -0.89 -17.56
CA GLY A 19 -34.25 0.09 -17.38
C GLY A 19 -34.56 0.97 -18.59
N GLY A 20 -33.79 0.88 -19.68
CA GLY A 20 -33.92 1.74 -20.87
C GLY A 20 -34.59 1.07 -22.06
N ASN A 21 -34.87 1.85 -23.11
CA ASN A 21 -35.38 1.34 -24.40
C ASN A 21 -34.25 0.72 -25.25
N LYS A 22 -34.59 0.15 -26.41
CA LYS A 22 -33.66 -0.54 -27.34
C LYS A 22 -32.39 0.25 -27.68
N ASP A 23 -32.49 1.58 -27.77
CA ASP A 23 -31.35 2.44 -28.14
C ASP A 23 -30.47 2.79 -26.94
N TYR A 24 -30.91 2.48 -25.71
CA TYR A 24 -30.13 2.74 -24.52
C TYR A 24 -29.09 1.65 -24.30
N TYR A 25 -27.83 1.98 -24.59
CA TYR A 25 -26.68 1.15 -24.26
C TYR A 25 -25.91 1.73 -23.08
N LYS A 26 -25.69 0.91 -22.04
CA LYS A 26 -24.80 1.21 -20.91
C LYS A 26 -23.80 0.07 -20.76
N GLY A 27 -22.51 0.37 -20.92
CA GLY A 27 -21.43 -0.61 -20.77
C GLY A 27 -21.09 -0.95 -19.31
N THR A 28 -20.43 -2.08 -19.09
CA THR A 28 -19.99 -2.59 -17.77
C THR A 28 -18.50 -2.41 -17.51
N ARG A 29 -17.87 -1.44 -18.19
CA ARG A 29 -16.42 -1.17 -18.17
C ARG A 29 -15.51 -2.27 -18.74
N THR A 30 -16.07 -3.28 -19.41
CA THR A 30 -15.27 -4.32 -20.08
C THR A 30 -14.40 -3.76 -21.21
N GLY A 31 -14.91 -2.77 -21.97
CA GLY A 31 -14.19 -2.09 -23.06
C GLY A 31 -14.00 -0.58 -22.84
N TYR A 32 -13.70 -0.17 -21.61
CA TYR A 32 -13.52 1.24 -21.25
C TYR A 32 -12.17 1.77 -21.75
N ILE A 33 -12.13 2.95 -22.39
CA ILE A 33 -10.96 3.45 -23.15
C ILE A 33 -10.02 4.33 -22.29
N ASP A 34 -10.32 4.60 -21.03
CA ASP A 34 -9.57 5.60 -20.25
C ASP A 34 -8.89 5.01 -18.97
N GLY A 35 -7.59 5.25 -18.79
CA GLY A 35 -6.77 4.87 -17.62
C GLY A 35 -5.88 3.60 -17.75
N TYR A 36 -5.34 3.12 -16.62
CA TYR A 36 -4.42 1.95 -16.51
C TYR A 36 -5.03 0.58 -16.88
N ARG A 37 -6.29 0.53 -17.31
CA ARG A 37 -6.95 -0.72 -17.70
C ARG A 37 -6.84 -0.89 -19.20
N THR A 38 -6.47 -2.10 -19.63
CA THR A 38 -6.48 -2.50 -21.04
C THR A 38 -7.87 -2.18 -21.61
N GLY A 39 -7.90 -1.36 -22.66
CA GLY A 39 -9.12 -0.85 -23.26
C GLY A 39 -10.01 -1.93 -23.91
N PRO A 40 -10.89 -1.58 -24.85
CA PRO A 40 -11.63 -2.58 -25.61
C PRO A 40 -10.64 -3.51 -26.34
N ALA A 41 -10.95 -4.81 -26.35
CA ALA A 41 -10.14 -5.86 -26.98
C ALA A 41 -10.17 -5.83 -28.52
N GLY A 42 -10.56 -4.71 -29.12
CA GLY A 42 -10.85 -4.60 -30.54
C GLY A 42 -11.50 -3.28 -30.91
N ARG A 43 -12.08 -3.22 -32.12
CA ARG A 43 -12.75 -2.04 -32.65
C ARG A 43 -13.99 -2.40 -33.46
N HIS A 44 -14.98 -1.50 -33.47
CA HIS A 44 -16.08 -1.60 -34.43
C HIS A 44 -15.58 -1.31 -35.84
N ALA A 45 -16.01 -2.12 -36.81
CA ALA A 45 -15.71 -1.89 -38.22
C ALA A 45 -16.55 -0.71 -38.71
N GLY A 46 -15.92 0.42 -39.05
CA GLY A 46 -16.63 1.67 -39.41
C GLY A 46 -17.58 1.58 -40.63
N LYS A 47 -17.60 0.44 -41.34
CA LYS A 47 -18.45 0.22 -42.52
C LYS A 47 -19.79 -0.47 -42.20
N SER A 48 -19.90 -1.13 -41.06
CA SER A 48 -21.13 -1.82 -40.63
C SER A 48 -21.28 -1.71 -39.12
N ASN A 49 -22.43 -1.19 -38.66
CA ASN A 49 -22.71 -0.96 -37.24
C ASN A 49 -22.73 -2.25 -36.38
N ASN A 50 -22.69 -3.43 -37.00
CA ASN A 50 -22.81 -4.72 -36.31
C ASN A 50 -21.52 -5.57 -36.28
N THR A 51 -20.44 -5.15 -36.95
CA THR A 51 -19.21 -5.95 -37.00
C THR A 51 -18.17 -5.41 -36.04
N PHE A 52 -17.68 -6.26 -35.14
CA PHE A 52 -16.60 -5.97 -34.21
C PHE A 52 -15.39 -6.83 -34.57
N ILE A 53 -14.23 -6.20 -34.74
CA ILE A 53 -12.96 -6.86 -35.08
C ILE A 53 -12.14 -6.98 -33.82
N LEU A 54 -11.79 -8.22 -33.46
CA LEU A 54 -10.92 -8.52 -32.31
C LEU A 54 -9.46 -8.21 -32.64
N ASP A 55 -8.73 -7.74 -31.63
CA ASP A 55 -7.31 -7.42 -31.69
C ASP A 55 -6.63 -8.11 -30.50
N ASP A 56 -6.02 -9.27 -30.78
CA ASP A 56 -5.43 -10.13 -29.74
C ASP A 56 -4.33 -9.43 -28.95
N SER A 57 -3.68 -8.41 -29.54
CA SER A 57 -2.67 -7.59 -28.85
C SER A 57 -3.25 -6.77 -27.69
N LYS A 58 -4.56 -6.52 -27.70
CA LYS A 58 -5.30 -5.78 -26.66
C LYS A 58 -6.09 -6.69 -25.73
N ALA A 59 -6.11 -7.99 -26.00
CA ALA A 59 -6.76 -8.95 -25.12
C ALA A 59 -5.99 -9.04 -23.80
N ARG A 60 -6.74 -9.14 -22.69
CA ARG A 60 -6.13 -9.32 -21.37
C ARG A 60 -5.71 -10.78 -21.23
N VAL A 61 -4.44 -11.00 -20.95
CA VAL A 61 -3.88 -12.33 -20.68
C VAL A 61 -3.46 -12.42 -19.22
N PHE A 62 -3.98 -13.43 -18.53
CA PHE A 62 -3.55 -13.78 -17.18
C PHE A 62 -2.59 -14.96 -17.29
N VAL A 63 -1.29 -14.68 -17.16
CA VAL A 63 -0.25 -15.71 -17.29
C VAL A 63 -0.10 -16.42 -15.94
N ALA A 64 -0.41 -17.71 -15.91
CA ALA A 64 -0.07 -18.57 -14.79
C ALA A 64 1.36 -19.13 -14.97
N PRO A 65 2.13 -19.31 -13.89
CA PRO A 65 3.43 -19.99 -13.97
C PRO A 65 3.29 -21.42 -14.51
N ALA A 66 4.23 -21.88 -15.32
CA ALA A 66 4.17 -23.20 -15.96
C ALA A 66 4.04 -24.37 -14.95
N ASN A 67 4.65 -24.23 -13.79
CA ASN A 67 4.66 -25.25 -12.73
C ASN A 67 3.52 -25.07 -11.70
N PHE A 68 2.51 -24.24 -12.00
CA PHE A 68 1.43 -23.95 -11.04
C PHE A 68 0.63 -25.19 -10.63
N HIS A 69 0.61 -26.24 -11.45
CA HIS A 69 -0.11 -27.49 -11.19
C HIS A 69 0.78 -28.66 -10.76
N SER A 70 2.11 -28.48 -10.71
CA SER A 70 3.02 -29.56 -10.31
C SER A 70 3.15 -29.62 -8.79
N GLY A 71 2.28 -30.39 -8.14
CA GLY A 71 2.37 -30.69 -6.70
C GLY A 71 1.81 -29.62 -5.76
N GLU A 72 2.05 -29.78 -4.45
CA GLU A 72 1.70 -28.76 -3.47
C GLU A 72 2.57 -27.52 -3.67
N ALA A 73 1.92 -26.36 -3.88
CA ALA A 73 2.62 -25.10 -3.98
C ALA A 73 3.40 -24.83 -2.68
N PRO A 74 4.67 -24.40 -2.76
CA PRO A 74 5.49 -24.15 -1.58
C PRO A 74 4.95 -23.02 -0.70
N LEU A 75 4.15 -22.12 -1.29
CA LEU A 75 3.55 -20.98 -0.62
C LEU A 75 2.03 -21.10 -0.57
N LYS A 76 1.48 -20.93 0.64
CA LYS A 76 0.04 -20.90 0.91
C LYS A 76 -0.42 -19.45 1.13
N PRO A 77 -1.71 -19.13 0.91
CA PRO A 77 -2.22 -17.77 1.10
C PRO A 77 -2.26 -17.31 2.57
N TYR A 78 -2.10 -18.25 3.51
CA TYR A 78 -2.12 -17.99 4.94
C TYR A 78 -0.82 -18.44 5.60
N VAL A 79 -0.50 -17.79 6.72
CA VAL A 79 0.66 -18.08 7.56
C VAL A 79 0.17 -18.71 8.87
N GLU A 80 1.02 -19.51 9.52
CA GLU A 80 0.75 -20.04 10.85
C GLU A 80 0.66 -18.89 11.88
N ARG A 81 -0.26 -19.00 12.85
CA ARG A 81 -0.46 -17.94 13.86
C ARG A 81 0.73 -17.76 14.80
N SER A 82 1.49 -18.82 15.00
CA SER A 82 2.68 -18.87 15.86
C SER A 82 3.93 -18.32 15.17
N ALA A 83 3.88 -18.05 13.86
CA ALA A 83 5.03 -17.57 13.12
C ALA A 83 5.47 -16.20 13.64
N GLN A 84 6.73 -16.11 14.06
CA GLN A 84 7.34 -14.85 14.45
C GLN A 84 7.78 -14.07 13.22
N ILE A 85 7.56 -12.76 13.25
CA ILE A 85 8.00 -11.85 12.19
C ILE A 85 9.35 -11.28 12.63
N ASP A 86 10.44 -11.79 12.07
CA ASP A 86 11.80 -11.39 12.46
C ASP A 86 12.10 -9.91 12.16
N LYS A 87 11.55 -9.39 11.06
CA LYS A 87 11.74 -8.02 10.60
C LYS A 87 10.41 -7.41 10.17
N PRO A 88 10.16 -6.11 10.45
CA PRO A 88 8.97 -5.45 9.95
C PRO A 88 8.94 -5.47 8.41
N TRP A 89 7.74 -5.57 7.86
CA TRP A 89 7.49 -5.64 6.41
C TRP A 89 8.21 -4.53 5.63
N SER A 90 8.23 -3.30 6.16
CA SER A 90 8.90 -2.15 5.52
C SER A 90 10.37 -2.42 5.22
N THR A 91 11.10 -2.98 6.18
CA THR A 91 12.53 -3.30 6.04
C THR A 91 12.77 -4.40 5.01
N LEU A 92 11.94 -5.45 5.02
CA LEU A 92 12.04 -6.55 4.04
C LEU A 92 11.77 -6.08 2.61
N VAL A 93 10.77 -5.21 2.41
CA VAL A 93 10.46 -4.64 1.09
C VAL A 93 11.62 -3.78 0.59
N THR A 94 12.18 -2.91 1.43
CA THR A 94 13.33 -2.08 1.04
C THR A 94 14.55 -2.91 0.69
N GLU A 95 14.87 -3.95 1.48
CA GLU A 95 16.00 -4.85 1.20
C GLU A 95 15.82 -5.60 -0.12
N ASN A 96 14.60 -6.08 -0.41
CA ASN A 96 14.31 -6.79 -1.66
C ASN A 96 14.32 -5.87 -2.89
N LEU A 97 13.76 -4.66 -2.78
CA LEU A 97 13.82 -3.66 -3.85
C LEU A 97 15.28 -3.29 -4.16
N PHE A 98 16.10 -3.10 -3.12
CA PHE A 98 17.52 -2.81 -3.28
C PHE A 98 18.27 -3.94 -3.99
N LYS A 99 18.01 -5.20 -3.60
CA LYS A 99 18.59 -6.39 -4.24
C LYS A 99 18.16 -6.56 -5.71
N GLN A 100 16.91 -6.24 -6.04
CA GLN A 100 16.40 -6.34 -7.40
C GLN A 100 16.95 -5.27 -8.33
N HIS A 101 17.14 -4.06 -7.80
CA HIS A 101 17.60 -2.92 -8.60
C HIS A 101 19.11 -2.75 -8.66
N ASN A 102 19.88 -3.49 -7.83
CA ASN A 102 21.35 -3.47 -7.73
C ASN A 102 21.95 -2.15 -8.22
N PRO A 103 21.66 -1.03 -7.51
CA PRO A 103 22.02 0.29 -7.99
C PRO A 103 23.52 0.34 -8.28
N SER A 104 23.91 0.98 -9.38
CA SER A 104 25.34 1.18 -9.64
C SER A 104 25.95 1.95 -8.46
N ALA A 105 27.25 1.76 -8.21
CA ALA A 105 27.95 2.49 -7.15
C ALA A 105 27.72 4.02 -7.24
N ASP A 106 27.61 4.53 -8.48
CA ASP A 106 27.30 5.94 -8.75
C ASP A 106 25.91 6.36 -8.25
N ALA A 107 24.90 5.48 -8.33
CA ALA A 107 23.55 5.77 -7.85
C ALA A 107 23.46 5.72 -6.31
N GLU A 108 24.26 4.89 -5.64
CA GLU A 108 24.39 4.91 -4.18
C GLU A 108 25.08 6.19 -3.70
N ASP A 109 26.15 6.62 -4.38
CA ASP A 109 26.88 7.85 -4.03
C ASP A 109 26.06 9.12 -4.33
N GLU A 110 25.26 9.13 -5.40
CA GLU A 110 24.31 10.22 -5.68
C GLU A 110 23.17 10.26 -4.65
N ALA A 111 22.62 9.11 -4.25
CA ALA A 111 21.63 9.03 -3.18
C ALA A 111 22.19 9.52 -1.83
N ARG A 112 23.45 9.16 -1.49
CA ARG A 112 24.15 9.70 -0.31
C ARG A 112 24.27 11.22 -0.42
N ARG A 113 24.74 11.75 -1.54
CA ARG A 113 24.89 13.19 -1.78
C ARG A 113 23.58 13.97 -1.66
N CYS A 114 22.46 13.37 -2.09
CA CYS A 114 21.12 13.95 -1.95
C CYS A 114 20.57 13.88 -0.52
N LEU A 115 20.98 12.88 0.27
CA LEU A 115 20.56 12.70 1.67
C LEU A 115 21.45 13.46 2.67
N GLU A 116 22.71 13.77 2.33
CA GLU A 116 23.61 14.54 3.18
C GLU A 116 23.00 15.85 3.72
N PRO A 117 22.40 16.75 2.90
CA PRO A 117 21.80 17.98 3.43
C PRO A 117 20.62 17.73 4.39
N ALA A 118 19.89 16.62 4.20
CA ALA A 118 18.82 16.23 5.12
C ALA A 118 19.39 15.71 6.46
N THR A 119 20.50 14.96 6.42
CA THR A 119 21.17 14.48 7.64
C THR A 119 21.92 15.59 8.39
N GLU A 120 22.46 16.59 7.70
CA GLU A 120 23.00 17.82 8.30
C GLU A 120 21.91 18.60 9.03
N SER A 121 20.70 18.71 8.46
CA SER A 121 19.57 19.36 9.13
C SER A 121 19.12 18.61 10.40
N LEU A 122 19.17 17.28 10.38
CA LEU A 122 18.74 16.41 11.48
C LEU A 122 19.81 16.31 12.58
N SER A 123 21.09 16.36 12.20
CA SER A 123 22.23 16.46 13.13
C SER A 123 22.32 17.86 13.75
N GLN A 124 22.07 18.93 12.99
CA GLN A 124 21.91 20.30 13.51
C GLN A 124 20.70 20.41 14.44
N TYR A 125 19.55 19.81 14.08
CA TYR A 125 18.38 19.74 14.95
C TYR A 125 18.67 19.00 16.26
N LYS A 126 19.37 17.85 16.20
CA LYS A 126 19.81 17.10 17.38
C LYS A 126 20.87 17.85 18.19
N ALA A 127 21.77 18.61 17.57
CA ALA A 127 22.75 19.45 18.26
C ALA A 127 22.07 20.64 18.98
N LEU A 128 21.09 21.27 18.34
CA LEU A 128 20.25 22.32 18.92
C LEU A 128 19.41 21.78 20.09
N LYS A 129 18.81 20.59 19.95
CA LYS A 129 18.04 19.93 21.02
C LYS A 129 18.91 19.35 22.14
N GLY A 130 20.10 18.85 21.82
CA GLY A 130 21.07 18.28 22.77
C GLY A 130 21.75 19.32 23.66
N GLY A 131 21.74 20.60 23.25
CA GLY A 131 22.18 21.73 24.07
C GLY A 131 21.18 22.15 25.15
N LEU A 132 19.89 21.83 25.01
CA LEU A 132 18.87 22.18 26.00
C LEU A 132 18.87 21.28 27.25
N ASN A 133 19.35 20.03 27.15
CA ASN A 133 19.33 19.08 28.27
C ASN A 133 20.61 19.08 29.13
N LYS A 134 21.62 19.90 28.84
CA LYS A 134 22.87 19.93 29.62
C LYS A 134 22.88 20.90 30.80
N LYS A 135 21.88 21.78 30.94
CA LYS A 135 21.82 22.74 32.05
C LYS A 135 21.07 22.23 33.29
N ASP A 136 20.29 21.16 33.15
CA ASP A 136 19.46 20.63 34.25
C ASP A 136 20.03 19.33 34.86
N ALA A 137 21.17 18.84 34.38
CA ALA A 137 21.78 17.60 34.86
C ALA A 137 22.92 17.80 35.90
N SER A 138 23.33 19.04 36.19
CA SER A 138 24.42 19.31 37.15
C SER A 138 23.98 19.80 38.53
N GLU A 139 22.68 19.81 38.84
CA GLU A 139 22.16 20.17 40.19
C GLU A 139 21.25 19.10 40.81
N GLY A 140 21.39 17.84 40.39
CA GLY A 140 20.47 16.76 40.78
C GLY A 140 21.08 15.54 41.48
N GLU A 141 22.38 15.50 41.75
CA GLU A 141 23.03 14.35 42.40
C GLU A 141 23.48 14.73 43.82
N GLY A 142 22.58 14.60 44.79
CA GLY A 142 22.96 14.83 46.19
C GLY A 142 21.89 14.70 47.27
N THR A 143 20.70 14.15 47.02
CA THR A 143 19.62 14.15 48.04
C THR A 143 18.81 12.87 48.17
N PHE A 144 19.21 11.74 47.58
CA PHE A 144 18.46 10.48 47.70
C PHE A 144 19.04 9.44 48.67
N GLU A 145 20.33 9.48 49.00
CA GLU A 145 20.91 8.55 50.00
C GLU A 145 20.68 8.99 51.46
N ALA A 146 20.41 10.28 51.71
CA ALA A 146 20.18 10.79 53.07
C ALA A 146 18.76 10.52 53.62
N LEU A 147 17.82 10.06 52.79
CA LEU A 147 16.43 9.79 53.22
C LEU A 147 16.17 8.31 53.56
N GLU A 148 17.02 7.38 53.09
CA GLU A 148 16.87 5.96 53.45
C GLU A 148 17.49 5.60 54.81
N GLU A 149 18.50 6.33 55.29
CA GLU A 149 19.03 6.13 56.65
C GLU A 149 18.12 6.70 57.74
N ASP A 150 17.38 7.79 57.46
CA ASP A 150 16.54 8.48 58.45
C ASP A 150 15.21 7.75 58.73
N ILE A 151 14.73 6.94 57.78
CA ILE A 151 13.53 6.10 57.93
C ILE A 151 13.83 4.84 58.77
N ARG A 152 15.07 4.34 58.75
CA ARG A 152 15.46 3.12 59.49
C ARG A 152 15.65 3.36 60.98
N ILE A 153 15.92 4.60 61.41
CA ILE A 153 16.15 4.96 62.81
C ILE A 153 14.84 5.21 63.59
N ARG A 154 13.71 5.50 62.93
CA ARG A 154 12.43 5.82 63.61
C ARG A 154 11.47 4.64 63.85
N HIS A 155 11.84 3.43 63.44
CA HIS A 155 11.01 2.22 63.65
C HIS A 155 11.76 1.06 64.31
N GLY A 156 12.82 1.37 65.08
CA GLY A 156 13.43 0.46 66.06
C GLY A 156 13.04 0.85 67.48
#